data_AF-A0A535Y8S7-F1
#
_entry.id   AF-A0A535Y8S7-F1
#
_cell.length_a   1.000
_cell.length_b   1.000
_cell.length_c   1.000
_cell.angle_alpha   90.00
_cell.angle_beta   90.00
_cell.angle_gamma   90.00
#
_symmetry.space_group_name_H-M   'P 1'
#
loop_
_entity.id
_entity.type
_entity.pdbx_description
1 polymer ?
#
loop_
_entity_poly.entity_id
_entity_poly.type
_entity_poly.pdbx_seq_one_letter_code
_entity_poly.pdbx_strand_id
1 'polypeptide(L)'
;MPEHDSAGDQSSQPVGPEPAEEHARPVVTRRDFIAGAGLGVAATAIVAGGVTVATRQGVQTVPAPQPVAQTGAGGAVVAPAPAPGVAAQPQAVAQPATPAAGALPQHMRRVTLDIDGAQHNVVVDVRESLWTTTSQKLGLNVTNLGCDRAQCGACTVVIDGRAVNGCSVFSARLGRGQKILTIAGIQTSPTTEGLHPIQRAFWMQGGFQCGICTRGFIMSSYALLQTNNNPTRAQIAEALSGNICRCGEYPKIYEAVESAATELRNPPVKPQAVLGPPPKRTGSPSTMDFQFANPLGSDEFIGEVDGALKLLDGVEGVSGNSTTAKVTYWPNEVSEDAIRKQFADSGYPVK
;
A
#
# COMPACT_ATOMS: atom_id res chain seq x y z
N MET A 1 -22.15 -43.93 -65.57
CA MET A 1 -21.60 -42.88 -64.69
C MET A 1 -20.36 -43.46 -64.04
N PRO A 2 -19.17 -43.19 -64.59
CA PRO A 2 -17.91 -43.68 -64.05
C PRO A 2 -17.22 -42.63 -63.17
N GLU A 3 -16.24 -43.12 -62.43
CA GLU A 3 -15.41 -42.49 -61.40
C GLU A 3 -14.67 -41.23 -61.87
N HIS A 4 -14.48 -40.27 -60.96
CA HIS A 4 -13.45 -39.23 -61.08
C HIS A 4 -12.76 -38.99 -59.73
N ASP A 5 -11.53 -39.52 -59.69
CA ASP A 5 -10.29 -39.02 -59.11
C ASP A 5 -10.27 -38.15 -57.83
N SER A 6 -9.57 -38.74 -56.86
CA SER A 6 -8.73 -38.14 -55.83
C SER A 6 -8.02 -36.83 -56.23
N ALA A 7 -8.33 -35.76 -55.49
CA ALA A 7 -7.44 -34.62 -55.29
C ALA A 7 -7.00 -34.62 -53.83
N GLY A 8 -5.68 -34.70 -53.62
CA GLY A 8 -5.03 -34.88 -52.33
C GLY A 8 -5.26 -33.74 -51.34
N ASP A 9 -5.59 -34.16 -50.12
CA ASP A 9 -5.51 -33.37 -48.90
C ASP A 9 -4.03 -33.20 -48.51
N GLN A 10 -3.42 -32.10 -48.95
CA GLN A 10 -2.15 -31.64 -48.38
C GLN A 10 -2.44 -30.99 -47.02
N SER A 11 -2.54 -31.84 -46.01
CA SER A 11 -2.43 -31.43 -44.61
C SER A 11 -1.14 -30.63 -44.42
N SER A 12 -1.32 -29.32 -44.21
CA SER A 12 -0.27 -28.43 -43.76
C SER A 12 0.05 -28.83 -42.33
N GLN A 13 1.22 -29.42 -42.12
CA GLN A 13 1.71 -29.74 -40.80
C GLN A 13 1.82 -28.47 -39.95
N PRO A 14 1.41 -28.49 -38.67
CA PRO A 14 1.71 -27.38 -37.77
C PRO A 14 3.22 -27.33 -37.56
N VAL A 15 3.82 -26.18 -37.90
CA VAL A 15 5.19 -25.84 -37.57
C VAL A 15 5.31 -25.88 -36.05
N GLY A 16 6.03 -26.88 -35.53
CA GLY A 16 6.32 -26.98 -34.10
C GLY A 16 7.16 -25.78 -33.63
N PRO A 17 6.98 -25.32 -32.37
CA PRO A 17 7.80 -24.24 -31.85
C PRO A 17 9.26 -24.71 -31.76
N GLU A 18 10.18 -23.88 -32.25
CA GLU A 18 11.62 -24.04 -32.03
C GLU A 18 11.91 -24.15 -30.53
N PRO A 19 12.95 -24.92 -30.12
CA PRO A 19 13.27 -25.10 -28.72
C PRO A 19 13.80 -23.78 -28.15
N ALA A 20 12.93 -23.02 -27.50
CA ALA A 20 13.35 -21.96 -26.61
C ALA A 20 14.15 -22.63 -25.48
N GLU A 21 15.44 -22.32 -25.37
CA GLU A 21 16.26 -22.70 -24.23
C GLU A 21 15.55 -22.24 -22.95
N GLU A 22 15.03 -23.22 -22.20
CA GLU A 22 14.46 -23.00 -20.88
C GLU A 22 15.60 -22.65 -19.93
N HIS A 23 15.94 -21.36 -19.87
CA HIS A 23 16.74 -20.85 -18.77
C HIS A 23 15.91 -20.98 -17.50
N ALA A 24 16.22 -22.04 -16.73
CA ALA A 24 15.69 -22.25 -15.40
C ALA A 24 15.74 -20.94 -14.60
N ARG A 25 14.55 -20.41 -14.31
CA ARG A 25 14.40 -19.16 -13.55
C ARG A 25 15.03 -19.35 -12.16
N PRO A 26 15.69 -18.34 -11.59
CA PRO A 26 16.07 -18.38 -10.18
C PRO A 26 14.80 -18.31 -9.33
N VAL A 27 14.23 -19.47 -9.03
CA VAL A 27 13.25 -19.63 -7.96
C VAL A 27 14.01 -19.30 -6.68
N VAL A 28 13.66 -18.18 -6.03
CA VAL A 28 14.13 -17.85 -4.69
C VAL A 28 13.83 -19.05 -3.80
N THR A 29 14.87 -19.78 -3.45
CA THR A 29 14.72 -21.02 -2.70
C THR A 29 14.38 -20.68 -1.25
N ARG A 30 13.83 -21.66 -0.52
CA ARG A 30 13.62 -21.55 0.93
C ARG A 30 14.88 -21.10 1.70
N ARG A 31 16.08 -21.37 1.15
CA ARG A 31 17.37 -20.91 1.69
C ARG A 31 17.61 -19.42 1.46
N ASP A 32 17.22 -18.88 0.32
CA ASP A 32 17.40 -17.46 -0.03
C ASP A 32 16.48 -16.56 0.80
N PHE A 33 15.27 -17.04 1.14
CA PHE A 33 14.39 -16.37 2.11
C PHE A 33 14.99 -16.33 3.53
N ILE A 34 15.74 -17.35 3.93
CA ILE A 34 16.39 -17.41 5.25
C ILE A 34 17.69 -16.59 5.26
N ALA A 35 18.44 -16.54 4.16
CA ALA A 35 19.67 -15.76 4.03
C ALA A 35 19.41 -14.24 3.97
N GLY A 36 18.34 -13.81 3.30
CA GLY A 36 17.97 -12.39 3.20
C GLY A 36 17.49 -11.75 4.50
N ALA A 37 17.17 -12.54 5.52
CA ALA A 37 16.81 -12.03 6.86
C ALA A 37 18.02 -11.59 7.71
N GLY A 38 19.25 -11.80 7.21
CA GLY A 38 20.49 -11.56 7.96
C GLY A 38 21.32 -10.35 7.53
N LEU A 39 20.97 -9.65 6.45
CA LEU A 39 21.76 -8.52 5.95
C LEU A 39 20.90 -7.26 5.87
N GLY A 40 20.72 -6.63 7.02
CA GLY A 40 20.29 -5.24 7.09
C GLY A 40 21.35 -4.35 6.46
N VAL A 41 21.00 -3.63 5.40
CA VAL A 41 21.80 -2.52 4.89
C VAL A 41 21.76 -1.43 5.96
N ALA A 42 22.90 -1.21 6.62
CA ALA A 42 23.07 -0.14 7.58
C ALA A 42 23.08 1.20 6.83
N ALA A 43 21.98 1.94 6.90
CA ALA A 43 22.00 3.37 6.63
C ALA A 43 22.59 4.08 7.85
N THR A 44 23.80 4.62 7.71
CA THR A 44 24.43 5.48 8.71
C THR A 44 23.63 6.77 8.85
N ALA A 45 22.90 6.90 9.95
CA ALA A 45 22.46 8.18 10.49
C ALA A 45 23.39 8.58 11.63
N ILE A 46 24.20 9.61 11.40
CA ILE A 46 24.92 10.30 12.48
C ILE A 46 23.91 11.20 13.16
N VAL A 47 23.47 10.82 14.36
CA VAL A 47 22.85 11.75 15.31
C VAL A 47 23.55 11.55 16.65
N ALA A 48 24.15 12.64 17.12
CA ALA A 48 24.95 12.70 18.32
C ALA A 48 24.10 12.52 19.60
N GLY A 49 24.67 11.79 20.57
CA GLY A 49 24.38 11.93 21.99
C GLY A 49 23.30 11.00 22.56
N GLY A 50 23.74 10.01 23.35
CA GLY A 50 22.86 9.27 24.26
C GLY A 50 23.19 7.77 24.33
N VAL A 51 24.08 7.40 25.25
CA VAL A 51 24.46 6.00 25.49
C VAL A 51 23.31 5.27 26.19
N THR A 52 22.67 4.32 25.50
CA THR A 52 21.85 3.26 26.12
C THR A 52 22.60 1.94 26.02
N VAL A 53 23.16 1.49 27.14
CA VAL A 53 23.78 0.17 27.28
C VAL A 53 22.68 -0.85 27.53
N ALA A 54 22.44 -1.74 26.57
CA ALA A 54 21.65 -2.95 26.77
C ALA A 54 22.60 -4.14 27.03
N THR A 55 22.75 -4.55 28.28
CA THR A 55 23.45 -5.80 28.62
C THR A 55 22.48 -6.96 28.78
N ARG A 56 22.70 -8.01 27.98
CA ARG A 56 22.20 -9.38 28.18
C ARG A 56 22.50 -9.84 29.61
N GLN A 57 21.47 -10.24 30.37
CA GLN A 57 21.67 -10.92 31.64
C GLN A 57 22.10 -12.37 31.39
N GLY A 58 23.40 -12.63 31.57
CA GLY A 58 23.93 -13.95 31.88
C GLY A 58 24.02 -14.09 33.40
N VAL A 59 23.52 -15.20 33.94
CA VAL A 59 23.61 -15.54 35.37
C VAL A 59 25.08 -15.79 35.73
N GLN A 60 25.63 -14.99 36.64
CA GLN A 60 26.90 -15.28 37.33
C GLN A 60 26.63 -15.42 38.84
N THR A 61 26.97 -16.57 39.38
CA THR A 61 27.04 -16.84 40.82
C THR A 61 28.37 -16.30 41.36
N VAL A 62 28.31 -15.40 42.34
CA VAL A 62 29.49 -14.86 43.03
C VAL A 62 29.74 -15.67 44.31
N PRO A 63 30.96 -16.16 44.60
CA PRO A 63 31.29 -16.77 45.88
C PRO A 63 31.56 -15.72 46.96
N ALA A 64 31.16 -16.03 48.21
CA ALA A 64 31.32 -15.15 49.37
C ALA A 64 32.80 -14.98 49.81
N PRO A 65 33.21 -13.79 50.28
CA PRO A 65 34.57 -13.55 50.73
C PRO A 65 34.81 -14.03 52.17
N GLN A 66 35.99 -14.60 52.42
CA GLN A 66 36.52 -14.93 53.76
C GLN A 66 37.21 -13.70 54.38
N PRO A 67 37.13 -13.49 55.71
CA PRO A 67 37.75 -12.33 56.34
C PRO A 67 39.25 -12.56 56.61
N VAL A 68 40.05 -11.55 56.26
CA VAL A 68 41.49 -11.48 56.60
C VAL A 68 41.63 -10.62 57.86
N ALA A 69 42.21 -11.18 58.92
CA ALA A 69 42.55 -10.44 60.13
C ALA A 69 43.87 -9.68 59.93
N GLN A 70 43.88 -8.38 60.22
CA GLN A 70 45.10 -7.61 60.41
C GLN A 70 45.14 -7.06 61.84
N THR A 71 46.26 -7.35 62.50
CA THR A 71 46.61 -6.94 63.85
C THR A 71 47.22 -5.53 63.83
N GLY A 72 46.67 -4.63 64.64
CA GLY A 72 47.25 -3.32 64.94
C GLY A 72 47.24 -3.08 66.45
N ALA A 73 48.40 -2.77 67.01
CA ALA A 73 48.62 -2.53 68.43
C ALA A 73 48.25 -1.09 68.83
N GLY A 74 47.67 -0.91 70.03
CA GLY A 74 47.68 0.38 70.73
C GLY A 74 46.33 0.87 71.27
N GLY A 75 46.09 0.57 72.56
CA GLY A 75 45.40 1.40 73.56
C GLY A 75 44.18 2.27 73.20
N ALA A 76 42.98 1.82 73.62
CA ALA A 76 42.05 2.52 74.52
C ALA A 76 40.66 1.84 74.41
N VAL A 77 40.16 1.30 75.52
CA VAL A 77 38.81 0.73 75.59
C VAL A 77 37.78 1.86 75.63
N VAL A 78 37.06 2.05 74.52
CA VAL A 78 35.85 2.88 74.48
C VAL A 78 34.69 1.95 74.19
N ALA A 79 33.78 1.79 75.16
CA ALA A 79 32.57 1.01 75.00
C ALA A 79 31.68 1.67 73.93
N PRO A 80 31.27 0.96 72.86
CA PRO A 80 30.30 1.51 71.93
C PRO A 80 28.90 1.52 72.56
N ALA A 81 28.21 2.65 72.41
CA ALA A 81 26.80 2.81 72.76
C ALA A 81 25.91 1.82 71.98
N PRO A 82 24.74 1.41 72.51
CA PRO A 82 23.84 0.52 71.79
C PRO A 82 23.36 1.17 70.49
N ALA A 83 23.46 0.42 69.39
CA ALA A 83 22.98 0.86 68.08
C ALA A 83 21.47 1.17 68.14
N PRO A 84 21.00 2.25 67.48
CA PRO A 84 19.57 2.54 67.40
C PRO A 84 18.86 1.39 66.67
N GLY A 85 17.70 1.02 67.22
CA GLY A 85 16.90 -0.12 66.75
C GLY A 85 16.61 -0.05 65.25
N VAL A 86 16.83 -1.18 64.59
CA VAL A 86 16.44 -1.39 63.19
C VAL A 86 14.91 -1.26 63.13
N ALA A 87 14.44 -0.14 62.59
CA ALA A 87 13.03 0.01 62.25
C ALA A 87 12.69 -1.03 61.17
N ALA A 88 11.70 -1.88 61.46
CA ALA A 88 11.21 -2.88 60.53
C ALA A 88 10.77 -2.19 59.23
N GLN A 89 11.36 -2.59 58.11
CA GLN A 89 10.90 -2.16 56.80
C GLN A 89 9.47 -2.67 56.57
N PRO A 90 8.53 -1.85 56.07
CA PRO A 90 7.19 -2.31 55.72
C PRO A 90 7.30 -3.42 54.69
N GLN A 91 6.74 -4.59 54.99
CA GLN A 91 6.66 -5.68 54.03
C GLN A 91 5.85 -5.20 52.81
N ALA A 92 6.49 -5.24 51.64
CA ALA A 92 5.83 -4.95 50.37
C ALA A 92 4.65 -5.92 50.23
N VAL A 93 3.44 -5.36 50.23
CA VAL A 93 2.21 -6.11 50.01
C VAL A 93 2.30 -6.67 48.59
N ALA A 94 2.40 -8.00 48.47
CA ALA A 94 2.46 -8.67 47.19
C ALA A 94 1.23 -8.29 46.36
N GLN A 95 1.44 -7.62 45.23
CA GLN A 95 0.38 -7.39 44.27
C GLN A 95 -0.16 -8.74 43.79
N PRO A 96 -1.49 -8.94 43.74
CA PRO A 96 -2.06 -10.20 43.26
C PRO A 96 -1.59 -10.44 41.82
N ALA A 97 -0.91 -11.58 41.62
CA ALA A 97 -0.47 -12.02 40.32
C ALA A 97 -1.67 -12.11 39.38
N THR A 98 -1.58 -11.48 38.21
CA THR A 98 -2.55 -11.64 37.13
C THR A 98 -2.71 -13.14 36.85
N PRO A 99 -3.94 -13.68 36.72
CA PRO A 99 -4.13 -15.10 36.49
C PRO A 99 -3.33 -15.54 35.27
N ALA A 100 -2.45 -16.54 35.44
CA ALA A 100 -1.74 -17.15 34.34
C ALA A 100 -2.77 -17.59 33.30
N ALA A 101 -2.70 -17.02 32.10
CA ALA A 101 -3.59 -17.38 31.01
C ALA A 101 -3.56 -18.91 30.84
N GLY A 102 -4.72 -19.56 31.02
CA GLY A 102 -4.82 -21.02 31.03
C GLY A 102 -4.11 -21.65 29.85
N ALA A 103 -3.48 -22.82 30.10
CA ALA A 103 -2.73 -23.54 29.08
C ALA A 103 -3.61 -23.83 27.87
N LEU A 104 -3.15 -23.41 26.68
CA LEU A 104 -3.84 -23.69 25.43
C LEU A 104 -3.52 -25.11 24.94
N PRO A 105 -4.43 -25.75 24.19
CA PRO A 105 -4.11 -26.98 23.45
C PRO A 105 -2.86 -26.80 22.58
N GLN A 106 -2.08 -27.88 22.38
CA GLN A 106 -0.79 -27.81 21.67
C GLN A 106 -0.89 -27.26 20.23
N HIS A 107 -2.05 -27.41 19.59
CA HIS A 107 -2.33 -26.90 18.25
C HIS A 107 -2.76 -25.43 18.23
N MET A 108 -2.87 -24.76 19.38
CA MET A 108 -3.30 -23.36 19.51
C MET A 108 -2.16 -22.46 19.98
N ARG A 109 -2.09 -21.23 19.44
CA ARG A 109 -1.09 -20.22 19.82
C ARG A 109 -1.75 -18.86 20.03
N ARG A 110 -1.34 -18.14 21.07
CA ARG A 110 -1.62 -16.71 21.21
C ARG A 110 -0.64 -15.94 20.33
N VAL A 111 -1.17 -15.07 19.48
CA VAL A 111 -0.38 -14.16 18.65
C VAL A 111 -0.97 -12.75 18.75
N THR A 112 -0.10 -11.76 18.64
CA THR A 112 -0.49 -10.35 18.55
C THR A 112 -0.16 -9.88 17.14
N LEU A 113 -1.17 -9.76 16.28
CA LEU A 113 -0.99 -9.37 14.88
C LEU A 113 -1.10 -7.85 14.75
N ASP A 114 -0.15 -7.22 14.07
CA ASP A 114 -0.23 -5.82 13.67
C ASP A 114 -0.82 -5.76 12.26
N ILE A 115 -2.09 -5.36 12.15
CA ILE A 115 -2.84 -5.27 10.90
C ILE A 115 -3.26 -3.82 10.71
N ASP A 116 -2.79 -3.19 9.64
CA ASP A 116 -3.07 -1.79 9.31
C ASP A 116 -2.74 -0.82 10.47
N GLY A 117 -1.71 -1.15 11.27
CA GLY A 117 -1.28 -0.37 12.44
C GLY A 117 -2.01 -0.70 13.74
N ALA A 118 -3.06 -1.54 13.70
CA ALA A 118 -3.84 -1.97 14.87
C ALA A 118 -3.36 -3.31 15.41
N GLN A 119 -3.24 -3.43 16.75
CA GLN A 119 -2.84 -4.66 17.42
C GLN A 119 -4.06 -5.57 17.68
N HIS A 120 -4.00 -6.80 17.17
CA HIS A 120 -5.03 -7.83 17.35
C HIS A 120 -4.47 -9.01 18.13
N ASN A 121 -4.89 -9.15 19.40
CA ASN A 121 -4.57 -10.33 20.22
C ASN A 121 -5.55 -11.46 19.90
N VAL A 122 -5.06 -12.55 19.31
CA VAL A 122 -5.91 -13.66 18.84
C VAL A 122 -5.29 -15.02 19.15
N VAL A 123 -6.15 -16.01 19.40
CA VAL A 123 -5.75 -17.43 19.52
C VAL A 123 -6.01 -18.12 18.18
N VAL A 124 -4.95 -18.67 17.59
CA VAL A 124 -4.98 -19.29 16.25
C VAL A 124 -4.56 -20.75 16.29
N ASP A 125 -5.13 -21.58 15.41
CA ASP A 125 -4.57 -22.92 15.17
C ASP A 125 -3.22 -22.76 14.44
N VAL A 126 -2.25 -23.63 14.74
CA VAL A 126 -0.91 -23.60 14.13
C VAL A 126 -0.91 -23.78 12.60
N ARG A 127 -2.01 -24.29 12.02
CA ARG A 127 -2.22 -24.48 10.58
C ARG A 127 -3.15 -23.42 9.96
N GLU A 128 -3.65 -22.48 10.76
CA GLU A 128 -4.59 -21.47 10.29
C GLU A 128 -3.87 -20.45 9.42
N SER A 129 -4.42 -20.21 8.22
CA SER A 129 -3.88 -19.18 7.33
C SER A 129 -4.19 -17.78 7.85
N LEU A 130 -3.37 -16.82 7.43
CA LEU A 130 -3.58 -15.41 7.72
C LEU A 130 -4.94 -14.95 7.19
N TRP A 131 -5.31 -15.39 5.98
CA TRP A 131 -6.62 -15.08 5.42
C TRP A 131 -7.76 -15.57 6.32
N THR A 132 -7.69 -16.82 6.80
CA THR A 132 -8.71 -17.37 7.70
C THR A 132 -8.78 -16.57 9.00
N THR A 133 -7.64 -16.24 9.61
CA THR A 133 -7.61 -15.45 10.84
C THR A 133 -8.19 -14.05 10.63
N THR A 134 -7.75 -13.32 9.61
CA THR A 134 -8.23 -11.95 9.39
C THR A 134 -9.70 -11.91 8.99
N SER A 135 -10.12 -12.78 8.07
CA SER A 135 -11.45 -12.70 7.48
C SER A 135 -12.52 -13.42 8.31
N GLN A 136 -12.23 -14.61 8.83
CA GLN A 136 -13.23 -15.41 9.55
C GLN A 136 -13.21 -15.18 11.06
N LYS A 137 -12.03 -15.05 11.69
CA LYS A 137 -11.96 -14.84 13.14
C LYS A 137 -12.08 -13.38 13.55
N LEU A 138 -11.37 -12.49 12.86
CA LEU A 138 -11.39 -11.07 13.16
C LEU A 138 -12.48 -10.31 12.40
N GLY A 139 -13.11 -10.94 11.40
CA GLY A 139 -14.19 -10.33 10.62
C GLY A 139 -13.73 -9.15 9.75
N LEU A 140 -12.42 -9.04 9.48
CA LEU A 140 -11.85 -7.91 8.75
C LEU A 140 -12.02 -8.13 7.24
N ASN A 141 -12.51 -7.10 6.55
CA ASN A 141 -12.75 -7.14 5.10
C ASN A 141 -11.46 -6.83 4.31
N VAL A 142 -10.41 -7.64 4.51
CA VAL A 142 -9.04 -7.30 4.08
C VAL A 142 -8.71 -7.74 2.66
N THR A 143 -9.12 -8.95 2.25
CA THR A 143 -8.80 -9.53 0.93
C THR A 143 -9.81 -10.62 0.57
N ASN A 144 -9.86 -11.02 -0.69
CA ASN A 144 -10.74 -12.09 -1.16
C ASN A 144 -10.02 -13.44 -1.12
N LEU A 145 -10.75 -14.54 -0.89
CA LEU A 145 -10.23 -15.89 -1.12
C LEU A 145 -10.72 -16.42 -2.46
N GLY A 146 -9.79 -16.94 -3.25
CA GLY A 146 -10.08 -17.64 -4.50
C GLY A 146 -9.68 -19.10 -4.41
N CYS A 147 -8.43 -19.39 -4.80
CA CYS A 147 -7.95 -20.76 -4.96
C CYS A 147 -7.53 -21.50 -3.67
N ASP A 148 -7.28 -20.77 -2.57
CA ASP A 148 -6.75 -21.26 -1.29
C ASP A 148 -5.50 -22.18 -1.39
N ARG A 149 -4.66 -21.94 -2.42
CA ARG A 149 -3.44 -22.71 -2.70
C ARG A 149 -2.32 -21.87 -3.30
N ALA A 150 -2.32 -20.57 -3.00
CA ALA A 150 -1.31 -19.60 -3.43
C ALA A 150 -1.08 -19.47 -4.94
N GLN A 151 -2.11 -19.70 -5.76
CA GLN A 151 -2.01 -19.62 -7.21
C GLN A 151 -2.63 -18.37 -7.84
N CYS A 152 -3.70 -17.83 -7.25
CA CYS A 152 -4.48 -16.77 -7.91
C CYS A 152 -4.21 -15.34 -7.43
N GLY A 153 -3.50 -15.14 -6.33
CA GLY A 153 -3.19 -13.80 -5.81
C GLY A 153 -4.37 -12.99 -5.27
N ALA A 154 -5.60 -13.51 -5.24
CA ALA A 154 -6.76 -12.74 -4.78
C ALA A 154 -6.68 -12.34 -3.28
N CYS A 155 -5.93 -13.12 -2.50
CA CYS A 155 -5.71 -12.95 -1.07
C CYS A 155 -4.42 -12.17 -0.74
N THR A 156 -3.84 -11.46 -1.70
CA THR A 156 -2.57 -10.75 -1.49
C THR A 156 -2.71 -9.66 -0.43
N VAL A 157 -1.83 -9.73 0.57
CA VAL A 157 -1.54 -8.66 1.54
C VAL A 157 -0.06 -8.30 1.45
N VAL A 158 0.34 -7.20 2.07
CA VAL A 158 1.75 -6.81 2.16
C VAL A 158 2.25 -7.06 3.57
N ILE A 159 3.31 -7.87 3.72
CA ILE A 159 3.97 -8.10 5.01
C ILE A 159 5.40 -7.58 4.90
N ASP A 160 5.76 -6.62 5.76
CA ASP A 160 7.09 -6.00 5.79
C ASP A 160 7.56 -5.55 4.38
N GLY A 161 6.67 -4.90 3.64
CA GLY A 161 6.92 -4.38 2.29
C GLY A 161 6.81 -5.41 1.15
N ARG A 162 6.54 -6.69 1.45
CA ARG A 162 6.47 -7.75 0.43
C ARG A 162 5.04 -8.23 0.20
N ALA A 163 4.60 -8.26 -1.05
CA ALA A 163 3.34 -8.88 -1.44
C ALA A 163 3.39 -10.40 -1.22
N VAL A 164 2.43 -10.94 -0.47
CA VAL A 164 2.35 -12.37 -0.15
C VAL A 164 0.91 -12.87 -0.20
N ASN A 165 0.73 -14.14 -0.58
CA ASN A 165 -0.57 -14.81 -0.57
C ASN A 165 -1.01 -15.12 0.88
N GLY A 166 -1.99 -14.38 1.40
CA GLY A 166 -2.49 -14.56 2.77
C GLY A 166 -2.97 -15.98 3.10
N CYS A 167 -3.47 -16.73 2.10
CA CYS A 167 -3.86 -18.14 2.26
C CYS A 167 -2.68 -19.09 2.57
N SER A 168 -1.44 -18.70 2.28
CA SER A 168 -0.24 -19.53 2.47
C SER A 168 0.62 -19.14 3.67
N VAL A 169 0.28 -18.06 4.35
CA VAL A 169 1.00 -17.59 5.54
C VAL A 169 0.27 -18.11 6.77
N PHE A 170 0.94 -18.85 7.65
CA PHE A 170 0.32 -19.27 8.91
C PHE A 170 0.35 -18.14 9.93
N SER A 171 -0.80 -17.79 10.50
CA SER A 171 -0.91 -16.74 11.52
C SER A 171 -0.05 -17.02 12.75
N ALA A 172 0.10 -18.30 13.11
CA ALA A 172 0.93 -18.73 14.21
C ALA A 172 2.44 -18.43 14.04
N ARG A 173 2.88 -18.07 12.83
CA ARG A 173 4.27 -17.64 12.54
C ARG A 173 4.48 -16.14 12.68
N LEU A 174 3.40 -15.36 12.77
CA LEU A 174 3.42 -13.90 12.86
C LEU A 174 3.37 -13.44 14.33
N GLY A 175 3.28 -12.13 14.53
CA GLY A 175 3.20 -11.49 15.83
C GLY A 175 4.53 -11.35 16.56
N ARG A 176 5.61 -11.23 15.80
CA ARG A 176 6.98 -10.96 16.29
C ARG A 176 7.49 -9.62 15.75
N GLY A 177 6.58 -8.67 15.54
CA GLY A 177 6.88 -7.33 15.04
C GLY A 177 6.60 -7.09 13.55
N GLN A 178 6.22 -8.13 12.79
CA GLN A 178 5.83 -7.98 11.39
C GLN A 178 4.62 -7.06 11.24
N LYS A 179 4.62 -6.21 10.22
CA LYS A 179 3.51 -5.32 9.87
C LYS A 179 2.73 -5.90 8.70
N ILE A 180 1.43 -6.11 8.89
CA ILE A 180 0.52 -6.60 7.86
C ILE A 180 -0.28 -5.40 7.35
N LEU A 181 -0.12 -5.07 6.07
CA LEU A 181 -0.87 -4.01 5.40
C LEU A 181 -1.85 -4.65 4.41
N THR A 182 -3.09 -4.20 4.45
CA THR A 182 -4.21 -4.71 3.65
C THR A 182 -4.79 -3.61 2.77
N ILE A 183 -5.80 -3.95 1.96
CA ILE A 183 -6.50 -2.96 1.12
C ILE A 183 -7.13 -1.84 1.95
N ALA A 184 -7.53 -2.12 3.18
CA ALA A 184 -8.15 -1.15 4.07
C ALA A 184 -7.13 -0.21 4.72
N GLY A 185 -5.85 -0.62 4.81
CA GLY A 185 -4.79 0.18 5.41
C GLY A 185 -4.15 1.21 4.47
N ILE A 186 -4.35 1.09 3.15
CA ILE A 186 -3.78 2.05 2.18
C ILE A 186 -4.69 3.28 1.94
N GLN A 187 -5.97 3.18 2.29
CA GLN A 187 -6.91 4.30 2.22
C GLN A 187 -6.78 5.18 3.47
N THR A 188 -7.01 6.49 3.31
CA THR A 188 -6.94 7.47 4.41
C THR A 188 -8.31 7.85 4.97
N SER A 189 -9.38 7.70 4.17
CA SER A 189 -10.77 7.90 4.57
C SER A 189 -11.70 7.08 3.66
N PRO A 190 -12.98 6.86 4.02
CA PRO A 190 -13.93 6.14 3.17
C PRO A 190 -14.48 6.97 1.99
N THR A 191 -14.00 8.19 1.79
CA THR A 191 -14.39 9.05 0.67
C THR A 191 -13.54 8.75 -0.56
N THR A 192 -14.01 9.14 -1.75
CA THR A 192 -13.22 9.01 -2.99
C THR A 192 -11.86 9.73 -2.90
N GLU A 193 -11.82 10.86 -2.19
CA GLU A 193 -10.58 11.59 -1.89
C GLU A 193 -9.63 10.84 -0.97
N GLY A 194 -10.17 9.95 -0.14
CA GLY A 194 -9.43 9.09 0.78
C GLY A 194 -8.78 7.89 0.13
N LEU A 195 -9.16 7.57 -1.11
CA LEU A 195 -8.60 6.44 -1.85
C LEU A 195 -7.13 6.67 -2.14
N HIS A 196 -6.34 5.62 -1.92
CA HIS A 196 -4.95 5.59 -2.38
C HIS A 196 -4.91 5.80 -3.90
N PRO A 197 -3.91 6.50 -4.47
CA PRO A 197 -3.78 6.70 -5.92
C PRO A 197 -3.94 5.40 -6.74
N ILE A 198 -3.44 4.28 -6.23
CA ILE A 198 -3.62 2.96 -6.85
C ILE A 198 -5.09 2.54 -6.89
N GLN A 199 -5.83 2.66 -5.78
CA GLN A 199 -7.26 2.30 -5.74
C GLN A 199 -8.07 3.18 -6.72
N ARG A 200 -7.78 4.49 -6.72
CA ARG A 200 -8.42 5.45 -7.62
C ARG A 200 -8.09 5.21 -9.08
N ALA A 201 -6.84 4.85 -9.41
CA ALA A 201 -6.49 4.51 -10.79
C ALA A 201 -7.20 3.24 -11.28
N PHE A 202 -7.34 2.20 -10.43
CA PHE A 202 -8.13 1.02 -10.78
C PHE A 202 -9.61 1.37 -10.98
N TRP A 203 -10.16 2.28 -10.18
CA TRP A 203 -11.51 2.81 -10.38
C TRP A 203 -11.64 3.49 -11.75
N MET A 204 -10.80 4.49 -12.01
CA MET A 204 -10.93 5.37 -13.18
C MET A 204 -10.63 4.66 -14.50
N GLN A 205 -9.66 3.75 -14.51
CA GLN A 205 -9.28 3.01 -15.72
C GLN A 205 -10.16 1.77 -15.97
N GLY A 206 -11.09 1.46 -15.08
CA GLY A 206 -11.88 0.22 -15.17
C GLY A 206 -10.99 -1.03 -15.04
N GLY A 207 -9.98 -0.99 -14.18
CA GLY A 207 -9.06 -2.11 -13.90
C GLY A 207 -9.72 -3.29 -13.16
N PHE A 208 -11.03 -3.46 -13.29
CA PHE A 208 -11.84 -4.48 -12.65
C PHE A 208 -13.15 -4.70 -13.42
N GLN A 209 -13.67 -5.93 -13.34
CA GLN A 209 -15.05 -6.25 -13.72
C GLN A 209 -15.75 -6.92 -12.53
N CYS A 210 -15.56 -8.23 -12.33
CA CYS A 210 -16.17 -8.97 -11.22
C CYS A 210 -15.58 -8.61 -9.83
N GLY A 211 -14.43 -7.95 -9.79
CA GLY A 211 -13.83 -7.43 -8.55
C GLY A 211 -13.09 -8.46 -7.67
N ILE A 212 -13.24 -9.77 -7.90
CA ILE A 212 -12.65 -10.80 -7.02
C ILE A 212 -11.12 -10.69 -6.91
N CYS A 213 -10.44 -10.44 -8.03
CA CYS A 213 -8.99 -10.32 -8.05
C CYS A 213 -8.46 -8.92 -7.69
N THR A 214 -9.32 -7.89 -7.72
CA THR A 214 -8.93 -6.48 -7.71
C THR A 214 -8.13 -6.08 -6.48
N ARG A 215 -8.54 -6.52 -5.28
CA ARG A 215 -7.80 -6.24 -4.04
C ARG A 215 -6.39 -6.81 -4.09
N GLY A 216 -6.25 -8.04 -4.62
CA GLY A 216 -4.96 -8.68 -4.79
C GLY A 216 -4.04 -7.92 -5.74
N PHE A 217 -4.57 -7.51 -6.90
CA PHE A 217 -3.83 -6.69 -7.86
C PHE A 217 -3.41 -5.34 -7.27
N ILE A 218 -4.29 -4.66 -6.54
CA ILE A 218 -3.96 -3.38 -5.90
C ILE A 218 -2.81 -3.55 -4.88
N MET A 219 -2.86 -4.58 -4.04
CA MET A 219 -1.81 -4.81 -3.04
C MET A 219 -0.47 -5.24 -3.65
N SER A 220 -0.47 -6.06 -4.71
CA SER A 220 0.74 -6.36 -5.46
C SER A 220 1.31 -5.11 -6.16
N SER A 221 0.44 -4.28 -6.73
CA SER A 221 0.83 -3.00 -7.35
C SER A 221 1.41 -2.03 -6.31
N TYR A 222 0.85 -1.99 -5.10
CA TYR A 222 1.40 -1.22 -4.00
C TYR A 222 2.83 -1.66 -3.70
N ALA A 223 3.07 -2.96 -3.50
CA ALA A 223 4.41 -3.47 -3.22
C ALA A 223 5.41 -3.16 -4.35
N LEU A 224 4.99 -3.26 -5.62
CA LEU A 224 5.80 -2.86 -6.76
C LEU A 224 6.18 -1.38 -6.68
N LEU A 225 5.19 -0.49 -6.53
CA LEU A 225 5.41 0.95 -6.59
C LEU A 225 6.17 1.52 -5.39
N GLN A 226 6.21 0.80 -4.26
CA GLN A 226 7.12 1.12 -3.15
C GLN A 226 8.59 0.91 -3.48
N THR A 227 8.91 -0.01 -4.40
CA THR A 227 10.29 -0.36 -4.76
C THR A 227 10.73 0.20 -6.11
N ASN A 228 9.78 0.41 -7.03
CA ASN A 228 9.99 1.01 -8.32
C ASN A 228 8.81 1.92 -8.66
N ASN A 229 9.01 3.24 -8.51
CA ASN A 229 7.96 4.23 -8.73
C ASN A 229 7.75 4.61 -10.21
N ASN A 230 8.53 4.05 -11.15
CA ASN A 230 8.37 4.25 -12.58
C ASN A 230 8.60 2.95 -13.37
N PRO A 231 7.80 1.90 -13.11
CA PRO A 231 8.02 0.61 -13.75
C PRO A 231 7.60 0.64 -15.22
N THR A 232 8.33 -0.09 -16.06
CA THR A 232 7.90 -0.34 -17.43
C THR A 232 6.73 -1.34 -17.44
N ARG A 233 5.95 -1.38 -18.52
CA ARG A 233 4.83 -2.33 -18.65
C ARG A 233 5.25 -3.80 -18.50
N ALA A 234 6.46 -4.15 -18.95
CA ALA A 234 7.02 -5.48 -18.75
C ALA A 234 7.31 -5.78 -17.27
N GLN A 235 7.84 -4.79 -16.53
CA GLN A 235 8.06 -4.93 -15.08
C GLN A 235 6.75 -5.01 -14.30
N ILE A 236 5.71 -4.28 -14.73
CA ILE A 236 4.36 -4.38 -14.17
C ILE A 236 3.81 -5.79 -14.40
N ALA A 237 3.87 -6.30 -15.63
CA ALA A 237 3.38 -7.64 -15.95
C ALA A 237 4.10 -8.73 -15.14
N GLU A 238 5.43 -8.63 -14.99
CA GLU A 238 6.21 -9.57 -14.18
C GLU A 238 5.81 -9.52 -12.70
N ALA A 239 5.74 -8.31 -12.13
CA ALA A 239 5.39 -8.13 -10.72
C ALA A 239 3.96 -8.58 -10.37
N LEU A 240 3.04 -8.52 -11.34
CA LEU A 240 1.65 -8.93 -11.19
C LEU A 240 1.37 -10.36 -11.68
N SER A 241 2.36 -11.10 -12.16
CA SER A 241 2.19 -12.45 -12.72
C SER A 241 1.62 -13.47 -11.73
N GLY A 242 1.76 -13.22 -10.42
CA GLY A 242 1.15 -14.02 -9.35
C GLY A 242 -0.34 -13.73 -9.08
N ASN A 243 -0.93 -12.76 -9.77
CA ASN A 243 -2.34 -12.39 -9.67
C ASN A 243 -3.10 -12.80 -10.94
N ILE A 244 -4.15 -13.62 -10.78
CA ILE A 244 -4.93 -14.14 -11.91
C ILE A 244 -6.26 -13.39 -12.02
N CYS A 245 -6.50 -12.80 -13.19
CA CYS A 245 -7.78 -12.21 -13.59
C CYS A 245 -8.48 -13.11 -14.62
N ARG A 246 -9.64 -13.68 -14.28
CA ARG A 246 -10.43 -14.50 -15.21
C ARG A 246 -11.27 -13.68 -16.19
N CYS A 247 -11.58 -12.43 -15.85
CA CYS A 247 -12.24 -11.48 -16.75
C CYS A 247 -11.32 -11.01 -17.89
N GLY A 248 -10.00 -11.20 -17.76
CA GLY A 248 -9.03 -10.81 -18.80
C GLY A 248 -8.65 -9.32 -18.79
N GLU A 249 -8.96 -8.59 -17.72
CA GLU A 249 -8.79 -7.13 -17.62
C GLU A 249 -7.34 -6.64 -17.49
N TYR A 250 -6.35 -7.47 -17.84
CA TYR A 250 -4.92 -7.14 -17.68
C TYR A 250 -4.50 -5.83 -18.35
N PRO A 251 -4.96 -5.47 -19.58
CA PRO A 251 -4.58 -4.21 -20.18
C PRO A 251 -4.96 -2.99 -19.32
N LYS A 252 -6.20 -2.95 -18.80
CA LYS A 252 -6.68 -1.88 -17.93
C LYS A 252 -6.07 -1.92 -16.53
N ILE A 253 -5.78 -3.10 -16.01
CA ILE A 253 -5.00 -3.27 -14.78
C ILE A 253 -3.62 -2.62 -14.94
N TYR A 254 -2.93 -2.84 -16.06
CA TYR A 254 -1.61 -2.25 -16.31
C TYR A 254 -1.68 -0.75 -16.51
N GLU A 255 -2.67 -0.25 -17.27
CA GLU A 255 -2.95 1.19 -17.41
C GLU A 255 -3.22 1.85 -16.05
N ALA A 256 -3.94 1.17 -15.14
CA ALA A 256 -4.18 1.66 -13.78
C ALA A 256 -2.88 1.77 -12.98
N VAL A 257 -1.96 0.79 -13.09
CA VAL A 257 -0.66 0.87 -12.39
C VAL A 257 0.22 1.98 -12.96
N GLU A 258 0.26 2.15 -14.28
CA GLU A 258 1.00 3.24 -14.94
C GLU A 258 0.48 4.62 -14.54
N SER A 259 -0.86 4.77 -14.50
CA SER A 259 -1.54 5.97 -14.03
C SER A 259 -1.25 6.26 -12.55
N ALA A 260 -1.35 5.25 -11.68
CA ALA A 260 -1.03 5.39 -10.27
C ALA A 260 0.45 5.74 -10.03
N ALA A 261 1.37 5.14 -10.79
CA ALA A 261 2.80 5.46 -10.71
C ALA A 261 3.07 6.92 -11.07
N THR A 262 2.40 7.41 -12.13
CA THR A 262 2.50 8.81 -12.55
C THR A 262 1.98 9.75 -11.47
N GLU A 263 0.83 9.44 -10.89
CA GLU A 263 0.24 10.25 -9.82
C GLU A 263 1.09 10.25 -8.54
N LEU A 264 1.66 9.11 -8.15
CA LEU A 264 2.53 9.05 -6.97
C LEU A 264 3.82 9.86 -7.13
N ARG A 265 4.34 10.00 -8.37
CA ARG A 265 5.49 10.87 -8.67
C ARG A 265 5.08 12.34 -8.76
N ASN A 266 3.91 12.60 -9.32
CA ASN A 266 3.37 13.93 -9.58
C ASN A 266 1.98 14.06 -8.93
N PRO A 267 1.90 14.19 -7.59
CA PRO A 267 0.63 14.25 -6.91
C PRO A 267 -0.17 15.45 -7.43
N PRO A 268 -1.47 15.29 -7.74
CA PRO A 268 -2.28 16.39 -8.24
C PRO A 268 -2.29 17.50 -7.19
N VAL A 269 -2.00 18.72 -7.63
CA VAL A 269 -2.15 19.90 -6.78
C VAL A 269 -3.64 20.01 -6.47
N LYS A 270 -4.03 19.73 -5.21
CA LYS A 270 -5.40 20.00 -4.77
C LYS A 270 -5.67 21.48 -5.07
N PRO A 271 -6.72 21.83 -5.83
CA PRO A 271 -7.13 23.22 -5.96
C PRO A 271 -7.33 23.74 -4.55
N GLN A 272 -6.48 24.66 -4.10
CA GLN A 272 -6.77 25.37 -2.87
C GLN A 272 -7.98 26.24 -3.20
N ALA A 273 -9.13 25.87 -2.67
CA ALA A 273 -10.25 26.79 -2.64
C ALA A 273 -9.75 28.04 -1.92
N VAL A 274 -9.51 29.11 -2.68
CA VAL A 274 -9.27 30.43 -2.11
C VAL A 274 -10.60 30.83 -1.48
N LEU A 275 -10.78 30.48 -0.21
CA LEU A 275 -11.90 30.95 0.60
C LEU A 275 -11.65 32.42 0.93
N GLY A 276 -11.87 33.26 -0.06
CA GLY A 276 -11.97 34.71 0.04
C GLY A 276 -13.12 35.17 -0.85
N PRO A 277 -13.69 36.36 -0.60
CA PRO A 277 -14.56 36.98 -1.61
C PRO A 277 -13.79 37.00 -2.94
N PRO A 278 -14.45 36.68 -4.07
CA PRO A 278 -13.78 36.73 -5.37
C PRO A 278 -13.10 38.10 -5.52
N PRO A 279 -11.89 38.16 -6.11
CA PRO A 279 -11.22 39.43 -6.33
C PRO A 279 -12.21 40.40 -6.98
N LYS A 280 -12.27 41.64 -6.49
CA LYS A 280 -13.15 42.66 -7.07
C LYS A 280 -12.71 42.86 -8.52
N ARG A 281 -13.45 42.26 -9.46
CA ARG A 281 -13.18 42.39 -10.88
C ARG A 281 -13.40 43.84 -11.30
N THR A 282 -12.39 44.45 -11.93
CA THR A 282 -12.43 45.84 -12.40
C THR A 282 -12.59 45.86 -13.91
N GLY A 283 -13.71 46.39 -14.42
CA GLY A 283 -13.98 46.47 -15.85
C GLY A 283 -15.37 45.95 -16.20
N SER A 284 -15.60 45.63 -17.48
CA SER A 284 -16.80 44.96 -17.95
C SER A 284 -16.44 43.65 -18.61
N PRO A 285 -17.21 42.57 -18.39
CA PRO A 285 -16.99 41.31 -19.08
C PRO A 285 -17.17 41.50 -20.58
N SER A 286 -16.37 40.78 -21.35
CA SER A 286 -16.48 40.69 -22.81
C SER A 286 -16.96 39.30 -23.20
N THR A 287 -17.60 39.23 -24.35
CA THR A 287 -18.11 37.99 -24.90
C THR A 287 -17.46 37.72 -26.25
N MET A 288 -16.98 36.50 -26.44
CA MET A 288 -16.36 36.05 -27.69
C MET A 288 -16.94 34.72 -28.13
N ASP A 289 -17.08 34.58 -29.45
CA ASP A 289 -17.60 33.36 -30.08
C ASP A 289 -16.46 32.53 -30.66
N PHE A 290 -16.47 31.25 -30.32
CA PHE A 290 -15.55 30.24 -30.81
C PHE A 290 -16.33 29.19 -31.58
N GLN A 291 -15.72 28.68 -32.65
CA GLN A 291 -16.26 27.54 -33.38
C GLN A 291 -15.42 26.32 -33.05
N PHE A 292 -16.05 25.22 -32.64
CA PHE A 292 -15.30 23.99 -32.40
C PHE A 292 -14.67 23.47 -33.69
N ALA A 293 -13.43 23.01 -33.60
CA ALA A 293 -12.78 22.31 -34.71
C ALA A 293 -13.54 21.02 -35.04
N ASN A 294 -14.03 20.33 -34.00
CA ASN A 294 -14.90 19.16 -34.09
C ASN A 294 -16.21 19.44 -33.34
N PRO A 295 -17.39 19.34 -33.98
CA PRO A 295 -18.66 19.51 -33.28
C PRO A 295 -18.80 18.55 -32.10
N LEU A 296 -19.38 19.04 -31.00
CA LEU A 296 -19.82 18.21 -29.88
C LEU A 296 -20.97 17.31 -30.36
N GLY A 297 -21.04 16.09 -29.85
CA GLY A 297 -22.05 15.11 -30.29
C GLY A 297 -23.51 15.55 -30.03
N SER A 298 -23.73 16.48 -29.10
CA SER A 298 -25.03 17.11 -28.79
C SER A 298 -24.82 18.44 -28.07
N ASP A 299 -25.89 19.24 -27.96
CA ASP A 299 -25.87 20.52 -27.23
C ASP A 299 -25.72 20.33 -25.70
N GLU A 300 -26.03 19.14 -25.19
CA GLU A 300 -25.95 18.82 -23.75
C GLU A 300 -24.51 18.88 -23.22
N PHE A 301 -23.53 18.67 -24.09
CA PHE A 301 -22.10 18.70 -23.73
C PHE A 301 -21.55 20.12 -23.51
N ILE A 302 -22.32 21.17 -23.78
CA ILE A 302 -21.90 22.56 -23.51
C ILE A 302 -21.67 22.80 -22.01
N GLY A 303 -22.39 22.10 -21.13
CA GLY A 303 -22.17 22.19 -19.69
C GLY A 303 -20.80 21.66 -19.25
N GLU A 304 -20.28 20.64 -19.92
CA GLU A 304 -18.94 20.09 -19.64
C GLU A 304 -17.85 21.07 -20.08
N VAL A 305 -18.04 21.70 -21.25
CA VAL A 305 -17.17 22.75 -21.76
C VAL A 305 -17.15 23.96 -20.81
N ASP A 306 -18.31 24.40 -20.33
CA ASP A 306 -18.44 25.47 -19.33
C ASP A 306 -17.68 25.13 -18.05
N GLY A 307 -17.86 23.92 -17.52
CA GLY A 307 -17.15 23.45 -16.34
C GLY A 307 -15.63 23.44 -16.52
N ALA A 308 -15.14 23.00 -17.68
CA ALA A 308 -13.72 22.94 -18.00
C ALA A 308 -13.09 24.33 -18.18
N LEU A 309 -13.80 25.27 -18.80
CA LEU A 309 -13.31 26.64 -19.00
C LEU A 309 -13.36 27.47 -17.72
N LYS A 310 -14.30 27.21 -16.81
CA LYS A 310 -14.38 27.88 -15.50
C LYS A 310 -13.21 27.56 -14.56
N LEU A 311 -12.36 26.58 -14.91
CA LEU A 311 -11.08 26.35 -14.23
C LEU A 311 -10.05 27.44 -14.51
N LEU A 312 -10.26 28.24 -15.56
CA LEU A 312 -9.42 29.38 -15.90
C LEU A 312 -9.97 30.63 -15.20
N ASP A 313 -9.17 31.20 -14.29
CA ASP A 313 -9.52 32.44 -13.59
C ASP A 313 -9.81 33.56 -14.60
N GLY A 314 -10.96 34.23 -14.44
CA GLY A 314 -11.42 35.29 -15.34
C GLY A 314 -12.48 34.84 -16.36
N VAL A 315 -12.76 33.54 -16.51
CA VAL A 315 -13.94 33.07 -17.25
C VAL A 315 -15.18 33.11 -16.34
N GLU A 316 -16.27 33.67 -16.85
CA GLU A 316 -17.54 33.79 -16.11
C GLU A 316 -18.55 32.72 -16.51
N GLY A 317 -18.61 32.40 -17.80
CA GLY A 317 -19.43 31.30 -18.27
C GLY A 317 -19.34 31.08 -19.77
N VAL A 318 -19.70 29.87 -20.17
CA VAL A 318 -19.79 29.44 -21.55
C VAL A 318 -21.23 29.07 -21.86
N SER A 319 -21.72 29.51 -23.00
CA SER A 319 -23.01 29.16 -23.56
C SER A 319 -22.83 28.76 -25.03
N GLY A 320 -23.81 28.16 -25.67
CA GLY A 320 -23.69 27.81 -27.08
C GLY A 320 -24.45 26.54 -27.44
N ASN A 321 -23.94 25.84 -28.44
CA ASN A 321 -24.50 24.60 -28.96
C ASN A 321 -23.37 23.67 -29.40
N SER A 322 -23.73 22.52 -29.95
CA SER A 322 -22.81 21.50 -30.47
C SER A 322 -21.73 22.00 -31.43
N THR A 323 -21.88 23.17 -32.05
CA THR A 323 -20.92 23.68 -33.05
C THR A 323 -20.19 24.96 -32.61
N THR A 324 -20.71 25.68 -31.62
CA THR A 324 -20.22 27.00 -31.24
C THR A 324 -20.25 27.20 -29.73
N ALA A 325 -19.27 27.91 -29.21
CA ALA A 325 -19.18 28.31 -27.82
C ALA A 325 -19.02 29.83 -27.71
N LYS A 326 -19.95 30.46 -26.99
CA LYS A 326 -19.94 31.85 -26.59
C LYS A 326 -19.39 31.95 -25.17
N VAL A 327 -18.17 32.45 -25.03
CA VAL A 327 -17.45 32.57 -23.76
C VAL A 327 -17.56 34.00 -23.26
N THR A 328 -18.02 34.16 -22.02
CA THR A 328 -18.02 35.43 -21.28
C THR A 328 -16.85 35.43 -20.33
N TYR A 329 -15.97 36.42 -20.44
CA TYR A 329 -14.71 36.49 -19.69
C TYR A 329 -14.29 37.94 -19.40
N TRP A 330 -13.29 38.09 -18.55
CA TRP A 330 -12.74 39.36 -18.12
C TRP A 330 -11.39 39.61 -18.84
N PRO A 331 -11.33 40.51 -19.84
CA PRO A 331 -10.12 40.67 -20.69
C PRO A 331 -8.88 41.13 -19.94
N ASN A 332 -9.05 41.72 -18.75
CA ASN A 332 -7.98 42.14 -17.86
C ASN A 332 -7.41 40.98 -17.00
N GLU A 333 -8.10 39.84 -16.95
CA GLU A 333 -7.73 38.66 -16.15
C GLU A 333 -7.26 37.50 -17.04
N VAL A 334 -7.87 37.35 -18.22
CA VAL A 334 -7.58 36.23 -19.13
C VAL A 334 -7.51 36.69 -20.58
N SER A 335 -6.49 36.21 -21.30
CA SER A 335 -6.32 36.47 -22.74
C SER A 335 -7.08 35.45 -23.59
N GLU A 336 -7.40 35.83 -24.83
CA GLU A 336 -8.00 34.92 -25.81
C GLU A 336 -7.13 33.66 -26.04
N ASP A 337 -5.80 33.82 -26.11
CA ASP A 337 -4.87 32.70 -26.29
C ASP A 337 -4.95 31.68 -25.14
N ALA A 338 -5.14 32.17 -23.91
CA ALA A 338 -5.30 31.30 -22.74
C ALA A 338 -6.63 30.52 -22.81
N ILE A 339 -7.70 31.15 -23.28
CA ILE A 339 -9.00 30.50 -23.50
C ILE A 339 -8.89 29.42 -24.59
N ARG A 340 -8.26 29.74 -25.73
CA ARG A 340 -8.01 28.77 -26.82
C ARG A 340 -7.17 27.59 -26.37
N LYS A 341 -6.13 27.85 -25.57
CA LYS A 341 -5.31 26.79 -24.97
C LYS A 341 -6.14 25.91 -24.03
N GLN A 342 -6.98 26.49 -23.19
CA GLN A 342 -7.83 25.75 -22.26
C GLN A 342 -8.85 24.86 -23.01
N PHE A 343 -9.43 25.35 -24.11
CA PHE A 343 -10.24 24.54 -25.02
C PHE A 343 -9.49 23.31 -25.54
N ALA A 344 -8.26 23.49 -26.02
CA ALA A 344 -7.43 22.41 -26.53
C ALA A 344 -7.04 21.40 -25.44
N ASP A 345 -6.58 21.89 -24.27
CA ASP A 345 -6.19 21.07 -23.13
C ASP A 345 -7.37 20.26 -22.56
N SER A 346 -8.59 20.80 -22.67
CA SER A 346 -9.82 20.14 -22.24
C SER A 346 -10.40 19.19 -23.29
N GLY A 347 -9.75 19.03 -24.45
CA GLY A 347 -10.20 18.11 -25.50
C GLY A 347 -11.27 18.68 -26.44
N TYR A 348 -11.55 19.98 -26.39
CA TYR A 348 -12.54 20.67 -27.22
C TYR A 348 -11.88 21.77 -28.07
N PRO A 349 -10.94 21.44 -28.98
CA PRO A 349 -10.21 22.43 -29.75
C PRO A 349 -11.15 23.31 -30.58
N VAL A 350 -10.81 24.60 -30.69
CA VAL A 350 -11.58 25.62 -31.44
C VAL A 350 -10.76 26.18 -32.61
N LYS A 351 -11.46 26.63 -33.65
CA LYS A 351 -10.87 27.28 -34.84
C LYS A 351 -10.44 28.70 -34.55
#